data_AF-A0ABD2MS84-F1
#
_entry.id   AF-A0ABD2MS84-F1
#
_cell.length_a   1.000
_cell.length_b   1.000
_cell.length_c   1.000
_cell.angle_alpha   90.00
_cell.angle_beta   90.00
_cell.angle_gamma   90.00
#
_symmetry.space_group_name_H-M   'P 1'
#
loop_
_entity.id
_entity.type
_entity.pdbx_description
1 polymer ?
#
loop_
_entity_poly.entity_id
_entity_poly.type
_entity_poly.pdbx_seq_one_letter_code
_entity_poly.pdbx_strand_id
1 'polypeptide(L)'
;MDIIDANSYVIDPSDRLRKYNFRRIWLQENVCVIITIDPFSVNTCPHFAFLGPDRLVNEFRSELNKNLEEWNNSGDIFCEILQVLGIEKFPGKSYMSEHCTTELLKEDSDCSICFCSDLNGKLPEIVCNNKCCENFYHKDCLYEWLLSINSKKFLMRSKVHVQIVRR
;
A
#
# COMPACT_ATOMS: atom_id res chain seq x y z
N MET A 1 14.00 -2.77 -14.04
CA MET A 1 13.88 -3.08 -12.60
C MET A 1 15.18 -2.85 -11.85
N ASP A 2 16.33 -3.37 -12.31
CA ASP A 2 17.62 -3.26 -11.61
C ASP A 2 17.98 -1.82 -11.17
N ILE A 3 17.69 -0.80 -11.99
CA ILE A 3 17.92 0.61 -11.65
C ILE A 3 17.02 1.07 -10.48
N ILE A 4 15.74 0.69 -10.50
CA ILE A 4 14.80 0.99 -9.40
C ILE A 4 15.28 0.29 -8.12
N ASP A 5 15.68 -0.97 -8.22
CA ASP A 5 16.16 -1.78 -7.08
C ASP A 5 17.42 -1.18 -6.43
N ALA A 6 18.31 -0.59 -7.24
CA ALA A 6 19.53 0.05 -6.79
C ALA A 6 19.30 1.43 -6.14
N ASN A 7 18.28 2.18 -6.58
CA ASN A 7 18.06 3.56 -6.18
C ASN A 7 16.89 3.76 -5.18
N SER A 8 16.23 2.70 -4.74
CA SER A 8 15.03 2.80 -3.89
C SER A 8 14.99 1.80 -2.74
N TYR A 9 14.14 2.09 -1.75
CA TYR A 9 13.80 1.13 -0.70
C TYR A 9 12.59 0.29 -1.10
N VAL A 10 12.87 -0.84 -1.74
CA VAL A 10 11.85 -1.84 -2.11
C VAL A 10 11.42 -2.65 -0.89
N ILE A 11 10.13 -2.59 -0.59
CA ILE A 11 9.44 -3.37 0.45
C ILE A 11 9.01 -4.73 -0.09
N ASP A 12 8.44 -4.76 -1.30
CA ASP A 12 7.84 -5.96 -1.91
C ASP A 12 8.11 -5.96 -3.43
N PRO A 13 8.56 -7.08 -4.03
CA PRO A 13 8.96 -8.35 -3.41
C PRO A 13 10.29 -8.26 -2.65
N SER A 14 10.40 -9.03 -1.56
CA SER A 14 11.61 -9.06 -0.71
C SER A 14 12.84 -9.65 -1.43
N ASP A 15 12.64 -10.64 -2.29
CA ASP A 15 13.68 -11.37 -3.03
C ASP A 15 14.20 -10.62 -4.28
N ARG A 16 13.51 -9.54 -4.70
CA ARG A 16 13.80 -8.71 -5.90
C ARG A 16 14.09 -9.52 -7.17
N LEU A 17 13.47 -10.68 -7.34
CA LEU A 17 13.72 -11.50 -8.52
C LEU A 17 13.19 -10.83 -9.81
N ARG A 18 13.84 -11.11 -10.95
CA ARG A 18 13.46 -10.59 -12.27
C ARG A 18 12.09 -11.08 -12.78
N LYS A 19 11.51 -12.11 -12.15
CA LYS A 19 10.18 -12.62 -12.47
C LYS A 19 9.05 -11.65 -12.10
N TYR A 20 9.31 -10.72 -11.17
CA TYR A 20 8.31 -9.75 -10.73
C TYR A 20 8.43 -8.45 -11.53
N ASN A 21 7.31 -8.04 -12.11
CA ASN A 21 7.18 -6.83 -12.89
C ASN A 21 6.65 -5.63 -12.08
N PHE A 22 6.57 -5.75 -10.76
CA PHE A 22 6.21 -4.65 -9.87
C PHE A 22 7.25 -4.43 -8.75
N ARG A 23 7.23 -3.23 -8.16
CA ARG A 23 7.96 -2.89 -6.93
C ARG A 23 7.07 -2.02 -6.03
N ARG A 24 6.87 -2.44 -4.79
CA ARG A 24 6.36 -1.59 -3.70
C ARG A 24 7.53 -0.86 -3.07
N ILE A 25 7.53 0.46 -3.16
CA ILE A 25 8.62 1.33 -2.73
C ILE A 25 8.08 2.26 -1.65
N TRP A 26 8.84 2.44 -0.58
CA TRP A 26 8.53 3.42 0.46
C TRP A 26 8.82 4.84 -0.02
N LEU A 27 7.92 5.79 0.26
CA LEU A 27 8.08 7.20 -0.12
C LEU A 27 8.27 8.11 1.10
N GLN A 28 7.34 8.12 2.04
CA GLN A 28 7.41 8.97 3.23
C GLN A 28 6.37 8.51 4.25
N GLU A 29 6.69 8.60 5.54
CA GLU A 29 5.78 8.21 6.65
C GLU A 29 5.15 6.84 6.38
N ASN A 30 3.81 6.77 6.33
CA ASN A 30 3.03 5.57 6.05
C ASN A 30 2.56 5.49 4.58
N VAL A 31 3.29 6.14 3.66
CA VAL A 31 3.02 6.14 2.21
C VAL A 31 4.02 5.27 1.46
N CYS A 32 3.48 4.39 0.63
CA CYS A 32 4.22 3.60 -0.35
C CYS A 32 3.62 3.80 -1.74
N VAL A 33 4.41 3.54 -2.78
CA VAL A 33 3.95 3.41 -4.16
C VAL A 33 4.26 2.03 -4.69
N ILE A 34 3.28 1.40 -5.32
CA ILE A 34 3.48 0.21 -6.14
C ILE A 34 3.63 0.68 -7.59
N ILE A 35 4.78 0.40 -8.19
CA ILE A 35 5.06 0.67 -9.59
C ILE A 35 5.03 -0.67 -10.33
N THR A 36 4.15 -0.81 -11.30
CA THR A 36 4.02 -2.02 -12.13
C THR A 36 4.34 -1.69 -13.57
N ILE A 37 5.36 -2.35 -14.13
CA ILE A 37 5.83 -2.16 -15.50
C ILE A 37 5.31 -3.30 -16.37
N ASP A 38 4.80 -2.99 -17.56
CA ASP A 38 4.48 -4.02 -18.56
C ASP A 38 5.77 -4.59 -19.17
N PRO A 39 6.08 -5.89 -19.00
CA PRO A 39 7.28 -6.50 -19.57
C PRO A 39 7.29 -6.49 -21.11
N PHE A 40 6.14 -6.36 -21.77
CA PHE A 40 6.05 -6.32 -23.23
C PHE A 40 6.19 -4.90 -23.79
N SER A 41 6.00 -3.87 -22.96
CA SER A 41 5.94 -2.47 -23.36
C SER A 41 6.69 -1.58 -22.35
N VAL A 42 7.97 -1.88 -22.11
CA VAL A 42 8.75 -1.30 -20.99
C VAL A 42 8.84 0.22 -20.96
N ASN A 43 8.75 0.90 -22.11
CA ASN A 43 8.84 2.36 -22.17
C ASN A 43 7.48 3.07 -22.00
N THR A 44 6.39 2.32 -21.91
CA THR A 44 5.06 2.89 -21.65
C THR A 44 4.93 3.30 -20.18
N CYS A 45 4.06 4.27 -19.91
CA CYS A 45 3.80 4.75 -18.55
C CYS A 45 3.40 3.58 -17.63
N PRO A 46 4.16 3.34 -16.54
CA PRO A 46 3.83 2.29 -15.59
C PRO A 46 2.49 2.52 -14.92
N HIS A 47 1.92 1.45 -14.36
CA HIS A 47 0.80 1.59 -13.45
C HIS A 47 1.33 1.95 -12.05
N PHE A 48 0.76 3.01 -11.47
CA PHE A 48 1.08 3.49 -10.12
C PHE A 48 -0.11 3.29 -9.17
N ALA A 49 0.14 2.65 -8.04
CA ALA A 49 -0.84 2.51 -6.96
C ALA A 49 -0.23 2.94 -5.62
N PHE A 50 -0.74 4.04 -5.07
CA PHE A 50 -0.31 4.52 -3.76
C PHE A 50 -1.06 3.83 -2.63
N LEU A 51 -0.31 3.45 -1.60
CA LEU A 51 -0.80 2.85 -0.35
C LEU A 51 -0.49 3.79 0.81
N GLY A 52 -1.44 3.98 1.72
CA GLY A 52 -1.30 4.82 2.90
C GLY A 52 -2.60 5.55 3.24
N PRO A 53 -2.59 6.37 4.31
CA PRO A 53 -3.73 7.21 4.66
C PRO A 53 -4.10 8.18 3.52
N ASP A 54 -5.39 8.31 3.20
CA ASP A 54 -5.85 9.16 2.08
C ASP A 54 -5.34 10.60 2.19
N ARG A 55 -5.27 11.13 3.41
CA ARG A 55 -4.74 12.47 3.71
C ARG A 55 -3.31 12.70 3.19
N LEU A 56 -2.48 11.67 3.16
CA LEU A 56 -1.09 11.73 2.71
C LEU A 56 -1.00 11.36 1.23
N VAL A 57 -1.75 10.34 0.82
CA VAL A 57 -1.70 9.81 -0.54
C VAL A 57 -2.28 10.78 -1.58
N ASN A 58 -3.25 11.61 -1.21
CA ASN A 58 -3.93 12.49 -2.16
C ASN A 58 -3.00 13.55 -2.79
N GLU A 59 -1.97 13.99 -2.08
CA GLU A 59 -0.95 14.91 -2.62
C GLU A 59 -0.18 14.23 -3.76
N PHE A 60 0.33 13.02 -3.50
CA PHE A 60 1.02 12.21 -4.53
C PHE A 60 0.12 11.85 -5.72
N ARG A 61 -1.15 11.52 -5.48
CA ARG A 61 -2.12 11.25 -6.57
C ARG A 61 -2.34 12.48 -7.44
N SER A 62 -2.47 13.66 -6.82
CA SER A 62 -2.72 14.91 -7.54
C SER A 62 -1.51 15.31 -8.38
N GLU A 63 -0.31 15.20 -7.82
CA GLU A 63 0.93 15.49 -8.54
C GLU A 63 1.15 14.51 -9.70
N LEU A 64 0.94 13.21 -9.46
CA LEU A 64 1.02 12.21 -10.51
C LEU A 64 0.06 12.52 -11.66
N ASN A 65 -1.22 12.77 -11.35
CA ASN A 65 -2.22 13.05 -12.39
C ASN A 65 -1.91 14.29 -13.23
N LYS A 66 -1.30 15.30 -12.62
CA LYS A 66 -0.86 16.52 -13.31
C LYS A 66 0.30 16.23 -14.27
N ASN A 67 1.25 15.39 -13.85
CA ASN A 67 2.49 15.14 -14.60
C ASN A 67 2.34 13.99 -15.62
N LEU A 68 1.26 13.20 -15.57
CA LEU A 68 1.00 12.08 -16.48
C LEU A 68 1.00 12.48 -17.97
N GLU A 69 0.54 13.70 -18.29
CA GLU A 69 0.50 14.20 -19.67
C GLU A 69 1.91 14.46 -20.25
N GLU A 70 2.92 14.63 -19.39
CA GLU A 70 4.30 14.91 -19.78
C GLU A 70 5.13 13.62 -20.02
N TRP A 71 4.55 12.44 -19.78
CA TRP A 71 5.27 11.17 -19.91
C TRP A 71 5.88 10.97 -21.31
N ASN A 72 7.19 10.82 -21.37
CA ASN A 72 7.90 10.61 -22.63
C ASN A 72 8.31 9.13 -22.82
N ASN A 73 7.63 8.45 -23.73
CA ASN A 73 7.93 7.04 -24.08
C ASN A 73 9.31 6.83 -24.75
N SER A 74 10.03 7.89 -25.10
CA SER A 74 11.39 7.81 -25.66
C SER A 74 12.48 8.18 -24.65
N GLY A 75 12.09 8.58 -23.43
CA GLY A 75 13.00 8.98 -22.35
C GLY A 75 13.60 7.80 -21.59
N ASP A 76 14.46 8.12 -20.62
CA ASP A 76 14.92 7.14 -19.64
C ASP A 76 13.79 6.84 -18.65
N ILE A 77 13.31 5.60 -18.63
CA ILE A 77 12.15 5.18 -17.83
C ILE A 77 12.28 5.56 -16.34
N PHE A 78 13.49 5.51 -15.78
CA PHE A 78 13.68 5.80 -14.36
C PHE A 78 13.56 7.30 -14.10
N CYS A 79 14.16 8.14 -14.95
CA CYS A 79 13.97 9.59 -14.89
C CYS A 79 12.51 9.99 -15.10
N GLU A 80 11.81 9.39 -16.06
CA GLU A 80 10.39 9.66 -16.33
C GLU A 80 9.50 9.24 -15.14
N ILE A 81 9.81 8.12 -14.47
CA ILE A 81 9.13 7.70 -13.24
C ILE A 81 9.30 8.76 -12.14
N LEU A 82 10.52 9.25 -11.94
CA LEU A 82 10.80 10.28 -10.93
C LEU A 82 10.07 11.60 -11.24
N GLN A 83 10.08 12.01 -12.50
CA GLN A 83 9.38 13.21 -12.98
C GLN A 83 7.87 13.11 -12.75
N VAL A 84 7.23 12.00 -13.16
CA VAL A 84 5.78 11.82 -12.99
C VAL A 84 5.41 11.70 -11.52
N LEU A 85 6.26 11.09 -10.69
CA LEU A 85 6.05 11.06 -9.23
C LEU A 85 6.31 12.41 -8.55
N GLY A 86 6.90 13.39 -9.25
CA GLY A 86 7.22 14.70 -8.69
C GLY A 86 8.33 14.66 -7.64
N ILE A 87 9.25 13.69 -7.73
CA ILE A 87 10.34 13.51 -6.76
C ILE A 87 11.70 13.51 -7.46
N GLU A 88 12.73 14.09 -6.84
CA GLU A 88 14.09 14.11 -7.41
C GLU A 88 14.81 12.75 -7.26
N LYS A 89 14.53 12.06 -6.16
CA LYS A 89 15.11 10.74 -5.84
C LYS A 89 14.19 9.99 -4.89
N PHE A 90 14.24 8.67 -4.95
CA PHE A 90 13.61 7.86 -3.91
C PHE A 90 14.34 8.04 -2.58
N PRO A 91 13.61 7.97 -1.44
CA PRO A 91 14.23 8.00 -0.14
C PRO A 91 15.21 6.83 0.05
N GLY A 92 16.40 7.15 0.58
CA GLY A 92 17.42 6.16 0.87
C GLY A 92 17.22 5.46 2.20
N LYS A 93 17.84 4.28 2.36
CA LYS A 93 17.79 3.44 3.58
C LYS A 93 18.18 4.19 4.87
N SER A 94 19.07 5.17 4.80
CA SER A 94 19.53 5.94 5.96
C SER A 94 18.43 6.80 6.59
N TYR A 95 17.44 7.22 5.80
CA TYR A 95 16.34 8.06 6.27
C TYR A 95 15.37 7.26 7.17
N MET A 96 15.19 5.97 6.92
CA MET A 96 14.36 5.11 7.78
C MET A 96 14.99 4.83 9.14
N SER A 97 16.32 4.70 9.24
CA SER A 97 17.01 4.41 10.51
C SER A 97 17.08 5.61 11.46
N GLU A 98 17.01 6.83 10.94
CA GLU A 98 17.07 8.05 11.74
C GLU A 98 15.70 8.46 12.29
N HIS A 99 14.62 8.06 11.61
CA HIS A 99 13.23 8.36 11.97
C HIS A 99 12.45 7.18 12.55
N CYS A 100 13.05 5.98 12.61
CA CYS A 100 12.41 4.81 13.21
C CYS A 100 13.43 3.90 13.88
N THR A 101 13.32 3.75 15.20
CA THR A 101 14.20 2.88 15.99
C THR A 101 13.96 1.43 15.62
N THR A 102 15.00 0.80 15.08
CA THR A 102 15.06 -0.52 14.41
C THR A 102 14.42 -1.71 15.15
N GLU A 103 14.11 -1.61 16.44
CA GLU A 103 13.44 -2.68 17.21
C GLU A 103 11.91 -2.61 17.17
N LEU A 104 11.30 -1.45 16.88
CA LEU A 104 9.84 -1.26 16.79
C LEU A 104 9.26 -1.55 15.40
N LEU A 105 10.08 -1.48 14.34
CA LEU A 105 9.66 -1.63 12.93
C LEU A 105 9.08 -3.01 12.56
N LYS A 106 9.47 -4.06 13.28
CA LYS A 106 8.85 -5.39 13.08
C LYS A 106 7.43 -5.43 13.61
N GLU A 107 7.10 -4.65 14.64
CA GLU A 107 5.77 -4.58 15.24
C GLU A 107 4.89 -3.55 14.51
N ASP A 108 5.47 -2.47 13.99
CA ASP A 108 4.74 -1.37 13.35
C ASP A 108 4.30 -1.64 11.91
N SER A 109 4.72 -2.74 11.28
CA SER A 109 4.28 -3.12 9.93
C SER A 109 3.44 -4.39 9.88
N ASP A 110 3.22 -5.02 11.04
CA ASP A 110 2.40 -6.23 11.14
C ASP A 110 0.91 -5.87 11.06
N CYS A 111 0.12 -6.81 10.54
CA CYS A 111 -1.32 -6.63 10.54
C CYS A 111 -1.87 -6.63 11.98
N SER A 112 -2.60 -5.59 12.36
CA SER A 112 -3.18 -5.48 13.71
C SER A 112 -4.36 -6.43 14.00
N ILE A 113 -4.65 -7.38 13.09
CA ILE A 113 -5.66 -8.43 13.29
C ILE A 113 -5.00 -9.78 13.51
N CYS A 114 -4.08 -10.19 12.63
CA CYS A 114 -3.41 -11.49 12.72
C CYS A 114 -2.01 -11.42 13.36
N PHE A 115 -1.50 -10.21 13.62
CA PHE A 115 -0.16 -9.96 14.19
C PHE A 115 0.97 -10.62 13.38
N CYS A 116 0.79 -10.68 12.06
CA CYS A 116 1.77 -11.20 11.12
C CYS A 116 2.09 -10.14 10.07
N SER A 117 3.35 -10.11 9.64
CA SER A 117 3.82 -9.26 8.53
C SER A 117 3.53 -9.89 7.19
N ASP A 118 3.56 -11.21 7.11
CA ASP A 118 3.23 -11.97 5.90
C ASP A 118 2.05 -12.89 6.16
N LEU A 119 1.05 -12.82 5.29
CA LEU A 119 -0.06 -13.75 5.25
C LEU A 119 -0.16 -14.33 3.85
N ASN A 120 0.36 -15.55 3.67
CA ASN A 120 0.38 -16.27 2.39
C ASN A 120 1.09 -15.51 1.26
N GLY A 121 2.23 -14.87 1.56
CA GLY A 121 2.99 -14.08 0.59
C GLY A 121 2.40 -12.69 0.34
N LYS A 122 1.48 -12.21 1.19
CA LYS A 122 0.91 -10.86 1.12
C LYS A 122 1.30 -10.06 2.36
N LEU A 123 1.75 -8.83 2.13
CA LEU A 123 2.00 -7.86 3.19
C LEU A 123 0.75 -7.04 3.51
N PRO A 124 0.68 -6.37 4.67
CA PRO A 124 -0.36 -5.39 4.95
C PRO A 124 -0.32 -4.25 3.93
N GLU A 125 -1.48 -3.99 3.34
CA GLU A 125 -1.66 -2.98 2.27
C GLU A 125 -2.62 -1.86 2.68
N ILE A 126 -3.44 -2.10 3.71
CA ILE A 126 -4.41 -1.13 4.19
C ILE A 126 -3.85 -0.45 5.42
N VAL A 127 -3.80 0.89 5.39
CA VAL A 127 -3.43 1.72 6.54
C VAL A 127 -4.68 2.46 7.02
N CYS A 128 -4.88 2.54 8.33
CA CYS A 128 -6.01 3.29 8.89
C CYS A 128 -5.90 4.78 8.57
N ASN A 129 -6.99 5.38 8.08
CA ASN A 129 -7.06 6.81 7.75
C ASN A 129 -7.05 7.75 8.99
N ASN A 130 -7.31 7.22 10.19
CA ASN A 130 -7.32 8.01 11.42
C ASN A 130 -5.88 8.33 11.85
N LYS A 131 -5.56 9.62 11.95
CA LYS A 131 -4.25 10.17 12.36
C LYS A 131 -3.73 9.63 13.70
N CYS A 132 -4.63 9.25 14.61
CA CYS A 132 -4.23 8.72 15.93
C CYS A 132 -4.08 7.19 15.95
N CYS A 133 -4.30 6.51 14.82
CA CYS A 133 -4.28 5.05 14.74
C CYS A 133 -3.20 4.57 13.76
N GLU A 134 -3.35 4.88 12.47
CA GLU A 134 -2.41 4.50 11.39
C GLU A 134 -1.95 3.03 11.36
N ASN A 135 -2.73 2.13 11.97
CA ASN A 135 -2.46 0.70 11.99
C ASN A 135 -2.56 0.07 10.59
N PHE A 136 -1.82 -1.03 10.42
CA PHE A 136 -1.73 -1.79 9.19
C PHE A 136 -2.64 -3.02 9.19
N TYR A 137 -3.18 -3.37 8.03
CA TYR A 137 -4.02 -4.55 7.86
C TYR A 137 -3.76 -5.27 6.53
N HIS A 138 -3.75 -6.59 6.56
CA HIS A 138 -3.97 -7.38 5.35
C HIS A 138 -5.39 -7.13 4.83
N LYS A 139 -5.52 -7.06 3.50
CA LYS A 139 -6.83 -6.97 2.82
C LYS A 139 -7.78 -8.09 3.27
N ASP A 140 -7.27 -9.31 3.31
CA ASP A 140 -8.04 -10.51 3.64
C ASP A 140 -8.50 -10.48 5.11
N CYS A 141 -7.61 -10.17 6.06
CA CYS A 141 -7.97 -10.05 7.48
C CYS A 141 -9.03 -8.97 7.73
N LEU A 142 -8.87 -7.79 7.13
CA LEU A 142 -9.83 -6.71 7.31
C LEU A 142 -11.19 -7.07 6.68
N TYR A 143 -11.18 -7.69 5.51
CA TYR A 143 -12.39 -8.14 4.83
C TYR A 143 -13.18 -9.15 5.69
N GLU A 144 -12.52 -10.19 6.20
CA GLU A 144 -13.15 -11.19 7.06
C GLU A 144 -13.70 -10.57 8.35
N TRP A 145 -12.94 -9.66 8.96
CA TRP A 145 -13.39 -8.94 10.15
C TRP A 145 -14.65 -8.11 9.87
N LEU A 146 -14.67 -7.34 8.78
CA LEU A 146 -15.82 -6.53 8.35
C LEU A 146 -17.06 -7.40 8.02
N LEU A 147 -16.87 -8.59 7.45
CA LEU A 147 -17.97 -9.54 7.26
C LEU A 147 -18.51 -10.07 8.58
N SER A 148 -17.64 -10.38 9.54
CA SER A 148 -18.03 -10.92 10.85
C SER A 148 -18.87 -9.94 11.68
N ILE A 149 -18.63 -8.63 11.56
CA ILE A 149 -19.43 -7.61 12.23
C ILE A 149 -20.78 -7.40 11.54
N ASN A 150 -20.84 -7.54 10.21
CA ASN A 150 -22.06 -7.30 9.44
C ASN A 150 -23.00 -8.52 9.48
N SER A 151 -22.48 -9.75 9.53
CA SER A 151 -23.29 -10.95 9.74
C SER A 151 -24.01 -10.95 11.09
N LYS A 152 -23.35 -10.44 12.15
CA LYS A 152 -23.97 -10.24 13.48
C LYS A 152 -25.11 -9.21 13.47
N LYS A 153 -25.02 -8.16 12.65
CA LYS A 153 -26.11 -7.15 12.52
C LYS A 153 -27.37 -7.73 11.89
N PHE A 154 -27.24 -8.72 11.01
CA PHE A 154 -28.40 -9.40 10.40
C PHE A 154 -29.10 -10.31 11.41
N LEU A 155 -28.35 -11.07 12.20
CA LEU A 155 -28.91 -11.98 13.22
C LEU A 155 -29.54 -11.25 14.43
N MET A 156 -29.06 -10.05 14.77
CA MET A 156 -29.65 -9.24 15.85
C MET A 156 -30.97 -8.56 15.45
N ARG A 157 -31.23 -8.34 14.15
CA ARG A 157 -32.50 -7.79 13.65
C ARG A 157 -33.63 -8.82 13.59
N SER A 158 -33.33 -10.12 13.65
CA SER A 158 -34.32 -11.21 13.58
C SER A 158 -34.98 -11.55 14.92
N LYS A 159 -34.64 -10.85 16.01
CA LYS A 159 -35.29 -11.02 17.34
C LYS A 159 -36.27 -9.89 17.66
N VAL A 160 -37.19 -9.58 16.75
CA VAL A 160 -38.36 -8.74 17.06
C VAL A 160 -39.58 -9.64 17.25
N HIS A 161 -40.07 -9.62 18.49
CA HIS A 161 -41.27 -10.22 19.08
C HIS A 161 -42.22 -11.06 18.21
N VAL A 162 -42.27 -12.36 18.50
CA VAL A 162 -43.52 -13.13 18.41
C VAL A 162 -44.18 -13.10 19.79
N GLN A 163 -45.12 -12.18 20.00
CA GLN A 163 -46.07 -12.32 21.10
C GLN A 163 -47.08 -13.42 20.72
N ILE A 164 -46.96 -14.57 21.37
CA ILE A 164 -47.98 -15.61 21.30
C ILE A 164 -49.16 -15.13 22.14
N VAL A 165 -50.21 -14.65 21.47
CA VAL A 165 -51.52 -14.41 22.11
C VAL A 165 -52.17 -15.77 22.34
N ARG A 166 -52.17 -16.25 23.58
CA ARG A 166 -53.01 -17.38 24.00
C ARG A 166 -54.45 -16.87 24.16
N ARG A 167 -55.38 -17.49 23.43
CA ARG A 167 -56.81 -17.48 23.74
C ARG A 167 -57.15 -18.74 24.53
#